data_AF-A0A7C2ZPN6-F1
#
_entry.id   AF-A0A7C2ZPN6-F1
#
_cell.length_a   1.000
_cell.length_b   1.000
_cell.length_c   1.000
_cell.angle_alpha   90.00
_cell.angle_beta   90.00
_cell.angle_gamma   90.00
#
_symmetry.space_group_name_H-M   'P 1'
#
loop_
_entity.id
_entity.type
_entity.pdbx_description
1 polymer ?
#
loop_
_entity_poly.entity_id
_entity_poly.type
_entity_poly.pdbx_seq_one_letter_code
_entity_poly.pdbx_strand_id
1 'polypeptide(L)' 'LGLNDYLIDRYIKYLSNLRLTQIGYKPLYPDITDNPMKWIDQFRTINDTKTDFFQAKPQTYAKRSELKW' A
#
# COMPACT_ATOMS: atom_id res chain seq x y z
N LEU A 1 10.41 10.85 14.11
CA LEU A 1 10.77 11.02 12.68
C LEU A 1 9.91 10.03 11.89
N GLY A 2 9.09 10.47 10.94
CA GLY A 2 8.33 9.58 10.05
C GLY A 2 6.88 9.97 9.82
N LEU A 3 6.14 10.28 10.89
CA LEU A 3 4.75 10.75 10.87
C LEU A 3 4.57 11.82 11.95
N ASN A 4 3.92 12.93 11.61
CA ASN A 4 3.52 13.98 12.55
C ASN A 4 2.20 14.59 12.07
N ASP A 5 1.51 15.31 12.97
CA ASP A 5 0.18 15.87 12.70
C ASP A 5 0.15 16.77 11.47
N TYR A 6 1.19 17.59 11.29
CA TYR A 6 1.33 18.46 10.14
C TYR A 6 1.41 17.70 8.81
N LEU A 7 2.18 16.62 8.77
CA LEU A 7 2.36 15.79 7.59
C LEU A 7 1.07 15.05 7.24
N ILE A 8 0.35 14.56 8.25
CA ILE A 8 -0.94 13.89 8.08
C ILE A 8 -1.99 14.87 7.57
N ASP A 9 -2.10 16.07 8.15
CA ASP A 9 -3.03 17.11 7.70
C ASP A 9 -2.81 17.47 6.23
N ARG A 10 -1.56 17.70 5.82
CA ARG A 10 -1.23 17.96 4.42
C ARG A 10 -1.58 16.81 3.49
N TYR A 11 -1.38 15.57 3.93
CA TYR A 11 -1.71 14.40 3.12
C TYR A 11 -3.23 14.23 2.95
N ILE A 12 -4.02 14.49 4.00
CA ILE A 12 -5.48 14.49 3.91
C ILE A 12 -5.94 15.55 2.88
N LYS A 13 -5.42 16.78 2.97
CA LYS A 13 -5.73 17.86 2.03
C LYS A 13 -5.35 17.51 0.58
N TYR A 14 -4.18 16.90 0.39
CA TYR A 14 -3.75 16.39 -0.92
C TYR A 14 -4.74 15.35 -1.47
N LEU A 15 -5.16 14.38 -0.66
CA LEU A 15 -6.13 13.37 -1.07
C LEU A 15 -7.51 13.96 -1.38
N SER A 16 -7.97 14.95 -0.59
CA SER A 16 -9.22 15.65 -0.86
C SER A 16 -9.18 16.34 -2.23
N ASN A 17 -8.10 17.06 -2.54
CA ASN A 17 -7.92 17.67 -3.86
C ASN A 17 -7.92 16.63 -4.98
N LEU A 18 -7.17 15.53 -4.81
CA LEU A 18 -7.11 14.45 -5.78
C LEU A 18 -8.49 13.84 -6.07
N ARG A 19 -9.34 13.67 -5.05
CA ARG A 19 -10.70 13.16 -5.23
C ARG A 19 -11.60 14.19 -5.91
N LEU A 20 -11.51 15.46 -5.53
CA LEU A 20 -12.28 16.55 -6.13
C LEU A 20 -11.97 16.71 -7.62
N THR A 21 -10.69 16.66 -8.02
CA THR A 21 -10.32 16.74 -9.43
C THR A 21 -10.82 15.54 -10.23
N GLN A 22 -10.84 14.35 -9.64
CA GLN A 22 -11.38 13.13 -10.27
C GLN A 22 -12.88 13.21 -10.57
N ILE A 23 -13.64 14.02 -9.82
CA ILE A 23 -15.07 14.27 -10.06
C ILE A 23 -15.35 15.60 -10.78
N GLY A 24 -14.32 16.24 -11.34
CA GLY A 24 -14.45 17.46 -12.16
C GLY A 24 -14.57 18.77 -11.38
N TYR A 25 -14.34 18.75 -10.07
CA TYR A 25 -14.32 19.95 -9.24
C TYR A 25 -12.92 20.56 -9.13
N LYS A 26 -12.88 21.85 -8.82
CA LYS A 26 -11.61 22.56 -8.56
C LYS A 26 -11.04 22.12 -7.20
N PRO A 27 -9.70 22.07 -7.05
CA PRO A 27 -9.06 21.79 -5.77
C PRO A 27 -9.51 22.77 -4.68
N LEU A 28 -9.76 22.26 -3.47
CA LEU A 28 -10.15 23.08 -2.32
C LEU A 28 -8.93 23.73 -1.64
N TYR A 29 -7.78 23.06 -1.69
CA TYR A 29 -6.53 23.51 -1.08
C TYR A 29 -5.47 23.80 -2.16
N PRO A 30 -5.49 24.98 -2.80
CA PRO A 30 -4.61 25.26 -3.94
C PRO A 30 -3.11 25.30 -3.60
N ASP A 31 -2.77 25.48 -2.32
CA ASP A 31 -1.40 25.42 -1.78
C ASP A 31 -0.85 24.00 -1.66
N ILE A 32 -1.71 22.98 -1.76
CA ILE A 32 -1.34 21.56 -1.66
C ILE A 32 -1.48 20.92 -3.05
N THR A 33 -0.39 20.96 -3.82
CA THR A 33 -0.30 20.38 -5.17
C THR A 33 0.33 19.00 -5.20
N ASP A 34 1.32 18.78 -4.35
CA ASP A 34 2.16 17.58 -4.35
C ASP A 34 1.85 16.63 -3.20
N ASN A 35 2.05 15.33 -3.44
CA ASN A 35 1.94 14.30 -2.39
C ASN A 35 3.06 14.51 -1.34
N PRO A 36 2.75 14.87 -0.08
CA PRO A 36 3.76 15.03 0.96
C PRO A 36 4.36 13.70 1.46
N MET A 37 3.72 12.56 1.17
CA MET A 37 4.14 11.23 1.59
C MET A 37 4.28 10.27 0.40
N LYS A 38 5.08 10.63 -0.61
CA LYS A 38 5.32 9.79 -1.82
C LYS A 38 5.79 8.36 -1.49
N TRP A 39 6.50 8.18 -0.38
CA TRP A 39 6.97 6.87 0.06
C TRP A 39 5.83 5.93 0.47
N ILE A 40 4.64 6.45 0.82
CA ILE A 40 3.48 5.64 1.19
C ILE A 40 2.93 4.84 -0.01
N ASP A 41 3.16 5.32 -1.23
CA ASP A 41 2.68 4.68 -2.46
C ASP A 41 3.34 3.31 -2.67
N GLN A 42 4.55 3.09 -2.14
CA GLN A 42 5.22 1.79 -2.13
C GLN A 42 4.45 0.76 -1.28
N PHE A 43 3.76 1.22 -0.24
CA PHE A 43 2.96 0.36 0.65
C PHE A 43 1.54 0.15 0.13
N ARG A 44 1.04 1.04 -0.74
CA ARG A 44 -0.29 0.93 -1.37
C ARG A 44 -0.42 -0.31 -2.26
N THR A 45 0.68 -0.77 -2.87
CA THR A 45 0.70 -1.86 -3.87
C THR A 45 0.95 -3.25 -3.26
N ILE A 46 1.11 -3.37 -1.94
CA ILE A 46 1.47 -4.63 -1.24
C ILE A 46 0.35 -5.71 -1.27
N ASN A 47 -0.76 -5.48 -1.99
CA ASN A 47 -1.82 -6.47 -2.15
C ASN A 47 -1.61 -7.47 -3.30
N ASP A 48 -0.53 -7.37 -4.08
CA ASP A 48 -0.35 -8.20 -5.29
C ASP A 48 0.24 -9.60 -5.03
N THR A 49 0.48 -9.98 -3.77
CA THR A 49 0.88 -11.34 -3.37
C THR A 49 -0.19 -12.00 -2.51
N LYS A 50 -1.46 -11.92 -2.94
CA LYS A 50 -2.43 -12.93 -2.54
C LYS A 50 -2.12 -14.19 -3.36
N THR A 51 -1.17 -14.99 -2.87
CA THR A 51 -1.14 -16.41 -3.24
C THR A 51 -2.55 -16.93 -2.99
N ASP A 52 -3.25 -17.28 -4.07
CA ASP A 52 -4.60 -17.80 -4.01
C ASP A 52 -4.61 -18.95 -2.99
N PHE A 53 -5.54 -18.90 -2.02
CA PHE A 53 -5.59 -19.83 -0.89
C PHE A 53 -5.63 -21.30 -1.38
N PHE A 54 -6.11 -21.51 -2.60
CA PHE A 54 -6.18 -22.81 -3.28
C PHE A 54 -4.96 -23.15 -4.14
N GLN A 55 -4.09 -22.18 -4.45
CA GLN A 55 -2.81 -22.39 -5.17
C GLN A 55 -1.62 -22.56 -4.23
N ALA A 56 -1.79 -22.33 -2.92
CA ALA A 56 -0.81 -22.68 -1.92
C ALA A 56 -0.66 -24.22 -1.88
N LYS A 57 0.28 -24.76 -2.66
CA LYS A 57 0.67 -26.18 -2.54
C LYS A 57 1.10 -26.43 -1.09
N PRO A 58 0.56 -27.43 -0.38
CA PRO A 58 1.14 -27.85 0.89
C PRO A 58 2.58 -28.27 0.59
N GLN A 59 3.55 -27.52 1.11
CA GLN A 59 4.93 -27.98 1.16
C GLN A 59 4.97 -29.04 2.25
N THR A 60 4.43 -30.23 1.95
CA THR A 60 4.65 -31.40 2.78
C THR A 60 6.15 -31.64 2.78
N TYR A 61 6.77 -31.45 3.94
CA TYR A 61 8.17 -31.78 4.17
C TYR A 61 8.38 -33.23 3.77
N ALA A 62 8.91 -33.46 2.57
CA ALA A 62 9.49 -34.73 2.18
C ALA A 62 10.80 -34.87 2.97
N LYS A 63 10.71 -35.12 4.28
CA LYS A 63 11.82 -35.70 5.04
C LYS A 63 11.94 -37.16 4.60
N ARG A 64 12.61 -37.34 3.47
CA ARG A 64 13.25 -38.61 3.11
C ARG A 64 14.31 -38.86 4.18
N SER A 65 13.98 -39.70 5.15
CA SER A 65 14.98 -40.52 5.84
C SER A 65 14.68 -41.96 5.44
N GLU A 66 15.22 -42.36 4.28
CA GLU A 66 15.52 -43.76 4.01
C GLU A 66 16.50 -44.21 5.10
N LEU A 67 16.00 -44.88 6.14
CA LEU A 67 16.86 -45.69 6.99
C LEU A 67 16.91 -47.08 6.36
N LYS A 68 17.96 -47.35 5.59
CA LYS A 68 18.34 -48.71 5.22
C LYS A 68 19.23 -49.26 6.31
N TRP A 69 18.68 -50.08 7.23
CA TRP A 69 19.07 -51.45 7.65
C TRP A 69 18.06 -51.91 8.70
#